data_AF-A0A8S0H066-F1
#
_entry.id   AF-A0A8S0H066-F1
#
_cell.length_a   1.000
_cell.length_b   1.000
_cell.length_c   1.000
_cell.angle_alpha   90.00
_cell.angle_beta   90.00
_cell.angle_gamma   90.00
#
_symmetry.space_group_name_H-M   'P 1'
#
loop_
_entity.id
_entity.type
_entity.pdbx_description
1 polymer ?
#
loop_
_entity_poly.entity_id
_entity_poly.type
_entity_poly.pdbx_seq_one_letter_code
_entity_poly.pdbx_strand_id
1 'polypeptide(L)'
;MKYLRLLMAMAALCAMPFLASAATAPESKDAEPQTAEQFLASLSPRHGNVKLPGDIASLDLSNEFYYLNPKDTEKLLTEGWGNPPGFTTLGMIVPSAVSPLSAEGWGVIISYKNDGHISDDDAAKIDYQDLLKQMQEADEEDNKQRQEQGYGAIHLLGWAEQPSYDAQSHKMYWAVNSRPKAPRATP
;
A
#
# COMPACT_ATOMS: atom_id res chain seq x y z
N MET A 1 39.42 -12.49 77.46
CA MET A 1 38.49 -13.22 78.33
C MET A 1 37.19 -12.44 78.41
N LYS A 2 36.06 -13.16 78.22
CA LYS A 2 34.67 -12.77 78.49
C LYS A 2 34.06 -11.65 77.63
N TYR A 3 33.66 -12.02 76.41
CA TYR A 3 32.45 -11.50 75.78
C TYR A 3 31.34 -12.53 76.02
N LEU A 4 30.24 -12.16 76.68
CA LEU A 4 29.06 -13.02 76.71
C LEU A 4 27.78 -12.22 77.00
N ARG A 5 26.81 -12.45 76.12
CA ARG A 5 25.34 -12.25 76.22
C ARG A 5 24.74 -10.91 75.77
N LEU A 6 24.37 -10.99 74.50
CA LEU A 6 23.30 -10.30 73.81
C LEU A 6 21.91 -10.60 74.42
N LEU A 7 21.00 -9.64 74.20
CA LEU A 7 19.52 -9.71 74.11
C LEU A 7 18.68 -9.48 75.39
N MET A 8 18.18 -8.25 75.52
CA MET A 8 16.77 -8.02 75.87
C MET A 8 16.23 -6.76 75.16
N ALA A 9 15.20 -7.00 74.35
CA ALA A 9 14.09 -6.15 73.93
C ALA A 9 14.24 -4.61 73.91
N MET A 10 14.05 -4.02 72.73
CA MET A 10 13.01 -2.99 72.59
C MET A 10 12.61 -2.84 71.12
N ALA A 11 11.35 -3.15 70.83
CA ALA A 11 10.71 -2.78 69.59
C ALA A 11 10.56 -1.26 69.57
N ALA A 12 11.29 -0.58 68.70
CA ALA A 12 11.09 0.83 68.38
C ALA A 12 10.70 0.92 66.90
N LEU A 13 9.44 1.25 66.72
CA LEU A 13 8.76 1.53 65.47
C LEU A 13 9.41 2.77 64.83
N CYS A 14 10.24 2.57 63.80
CA CYS A 14 10.72 3.65 62.93
C CYS A 14 10.21 3.39 61.51
N ALA A 15 9.07 4.00 61.20
CA ALA A 15 8.64 4.20 59.83
C ALA A 15 9.60 5.18 59.15
N MET A 16 10.43 4.69 58.22
CA MET A 16 11.04 5.53 57.19
C MET A 16 10.25 5.30 55.90
N PRO A 17 9.71 6.35 55.26
CA PRO A 17 9.06 6.21 53.98
C PRO A 17 10.14 5.81 52.96
N PHE A 18 9.98 4.64 52.38
CA PHE A 18 10.70 4.26 51.17
C PHE A 18 10.23 5.26 50.10
N LEU A 19 11.07 6.24 49.77
CA LEU A 19 10.90 7.02 48.55
C LEU A 19 11.07 6.05 47.39
N ALA A 20 9.97 5.42 46.99
CA ALA A 20 9.85 4.78 45.71
C ALA A 20 10.07 5.88 44.67
N SER A 21 11.30 5.95 44.16
CA SER A 21 11.57 6.59 42.89
C SER A 21 10.74 5.81 41.87
N ALA A 22 9.54 6.32 41.59
CA ALA A 22 8.83 5.96 40.37
C ALA A 22 9.74 6.44 39.25
N ALA A 23 10.61 5.54 38.80
CA ALA A 23 11.24 5.68 37.50
C ALA A 23 10.07 5.78 36.53
N THR A 24 9.76 7.00 36.11
CA THR A 24 8.92 7.26 34.97
C THR A 24 9.62 6.54 33.83
N ALA A 25 9.12 5.35 33.50
CA ALA A 25 9.38 4.76 32.21
C ALA A 25 9.05 5.86 31.19
N PRO A 26 9.92 6.12 30.19
CA PRO A 26 9.54 7.03 29.14
C PRO A 26 8.23 6.49 28.57
N GLU A 27 7.13 7.22 28.78
CA GLU A 27 5.93 7.06 27.98
C GLU A 27 6.43 7.02 26.55
N SER A 28 6.32 5.85 25.92
CA SER A 28 6.26 5.77 24.48
C SER A 28 5.22 6.81 24.10
N LYS A 29 5.66 7.84 23.37
CA LYS A 29 4.74 8.66 22.59
C LYS A 29 4.14 7.70 21.57
N ASP A 30 3.12 6.97 21.99
CA ASP A 30 2.20 6.31 21.10
C ASP A 30 1.59 7.46 20.30
N ALA A 31 2.10 7.64 19.08
CA ALA A 31 1.50 8.55 18.14
C ALA A 31 0.05 8.11 18.01
N GLU A 32 -0.90 8.97 18.41
CA GLU A 32 -2.31 8.66 18.23
C GLU A 32 -2.52 8.22 16.77
N PRO A 33 -3.26 7.12 16.53
CA PRO A 33 -3.49 6.65 15.18
C PRO A 33 -4.10 7.79 14.37
N GLN A 34 -3.39 8.21 13.33
CA GLN A 34 -3.78 9.32 12.48
C GLN A 34 -5.18 9.03 11.93
N THR A 35 -6.11 9.97 12.11
CA THR A 35 -7.48 9.85 11.59
C THR A 35 -7.48 9.82 10.05
N ALA A 36 -8.53 9.27 9.46
CA ALA A 36 -8.69 9.22 8.00
C ALA A 36 -8.66 10.64 7.39
N GLU A 37 -9.24 11.63 8.06
CA GLU A 37 -9.19 13.02 7.58
C GLU A 37 -7.77 13.60 7.64
N GLN A 38 -7.03 13.35 8.72
CA GLN A 38 -5.62 13.78 8.84
C GLN A 38 -4.73 13.10 7.80
N PHE A 39 -5.01 11.83 7.48
CA PHE A 39 -4.34 11.12 6.41
C PHE A 39 -4.57 11.76 5.05
N LEU A 40 -5.83 11.99 4.68
CA LEU A 40 -6.18 12.60 3.41
C LEU A 40 -5.63 14.03 3.29
N ALA A 41 -5.66 14.80 4.38
CA ALA A 41 -5.08 16.14 4.44
C ALA A 41 -3.55 16.15 4.30
N SER A 42 -2.88 15.03 4.56
CA SER A 42 -1.43 14.90 4.36
C SER A 42 -1.03 14.68 2.89
N LEU A 43 -1.99 14.32 2.03
CA LEU A 43 -1.76 14.14 0.60
C LEU A 43 -1.79 15.52 -0.10
N SER A 44 -1.00 15.66 -1.18
CA SER A 44 -0.91 16.91 -1.94
C SER A 44 -1.59 16.79 -3.30
N PRO A 45 -2.93 16.92 -3.38
CA PRO A 45 -3.66 16.76 -4.63
C PRO A 45 -3.35 17.90 -5.61
N ARG A 46 -3.14 17.54 -6.88
CA ARG A 46 -2.96 18.49 -7.99
C ARG A 46 -4.13 18.39 -8.96
N HIS A 47 -4.56 19.52 -9.50
CA HIS A 47 -5.73 19.61 -10.37
C HIS A 47 -5.35 20.29 -11.70
N GLY A 48 -6.18 20.10 -12.72
CA GLY A 48 -5.99 20.69 -14.04
C GLY A 48 -4.80 20.09 -14.78
N ASN A 49 -3.95 20.95 -15.36
CA ASN A 49 -2.79 20.50 -16.13
C ASN A 49 -1.66 20.03 -15.22
N VAL A 50 -1.31 18.74 -15.32
CA VAL A 50 -0.24 18.12 -14.52
C VAL A 50 0.80 17.50 -15.44
N LYS A 51 2.04 17.94 -15.31
CA LYS A 51 3.19 17.28 -15.96
C LYS A 51 3.61 16.07 -15.14
N LEU A 52 3.72 14.92 -15.81
CA LEU A 52 4.22 13.70 -15.19
C LEU A 52 5.74 13.78 -15.00
N PRO A 53 6.29 13.06 -13.99
CA PRO A 53 7.73 13.00 -13.76
C PRO A 53 8.50 12.61 -15.03
N GLY A 54 9.63 13.28 -15.27
CA GLY A 54 10.48 13.03 -16.44
C GLY A 54 9.98 13.65 -17.75
N ASP A 55 9.00 14.55 -17.71
CA ASP A 55 8.39 15.21 -18.88
C ASP A 55 7.86 14.21 -19.94
N ILE A 56 7.52 12.99 -19.49
CA ILE A 56 7.11 11.88 -20.36
C ILE A 56 5.74 12.17 -21.00
N ALA A 57 4.84 12.80 -20.24
CA ALA A 57 3.53 13.23 -20.73
C ALA A 57 2.93 14.33 -19.82
N SER A 58 1.87 14.98 -20.30
CA SER A 58 1.06 15.91 -19.52
C SER A 58 -0.39 15.41 -19.47
N LEU A 59 -1.02 15.51 -18.31
CA LEU A 59 -2.42 15.22 -18.09
C LEU A 59 -3.20 16.52 -18.05
N ASP A 60 -4.38 16.53 -18.67
CA ASP A 60 -5.37 17.59 -18.51
C ASP A 60 -6.57 17.02 -17.75
N LEU A 61 -6.67 17.32 -16.47
CA LEU A 61 -7.67 16.75 -15.57
C LEU A 61 -8.88 17.67 -15.45
N SER A 62 -10.08 17.11 -15.61
CA SER A 62 -11.30 17.80 -15.24
C SER A 62 -11.39 17.98 -13.73
N ASN A 63 -12.27 18.86 -13.26
CA ASN A 63 -12.48 19.12 -11.83
C ASN A 63 -13.02 17.89 -11.06
N GLU A 64 -13.43 16.84 -11.77
CA GLU A 64 -13.91 15.58 -11.20
C GLU A 64 -12.78 14.69 -10.70
N PHE A 65 -11.53 15.01 -11.04
CA PHE A 65 -10.35 14.23 -10.69
C PHE A 65 -9.23 15.09 -10.14
N TYR A 66 -8.41 14.48 -9.30
CA TYR A 66 -7.14 15.05 -8.87
C TYR A 66 -6.02 14.02 -9.01
N TYR A 67 -4.80 14.52 -9.16
CA TYR A 67 -3.60 13.73 -9.27
C TYR A 67 -2.80 13.75 -7.97
N LEU A 68 -2.32 12.58 -7.57
CA LEU A 68 -1.33 12.36 -6.53
C LEU A 68 0.03 12.07 -7.16
N ASN A 69 1.05 12.74 -6.64
CA ASN A 69 2.43 12.49 -7.04
C ASN A 69 2.87 11.06 -6.65
N PRO A 70 4.00 10.54 -7.15
CA PRO A 70 4.45 9.18 -6.84
C PRO A 70 4.57 8.88 -5.34
N LYS A 71 5.01 9.85 -4.54
CA LYS A 71 5.18 9.70 -3.09
C LYS A 71 3.83 9.56 -2.37
N ASP A 72 2.88 10.43 -2.71
CA ASP A 72 1.54 10.40 -2.13
C ASP A 72 0.74 9.19 -2.63
N THR A 73 1.05 8.73 -3.85
CA THR A 73 0.51 7.49 -4.43
C THR A 73 1.00 6.28 -3.64
N GLU A 74 2.30 6.17 -3.38
CA GLU A 74 2.86 5.09 -2.55
C GLU A 74 2.26 5.12 -1.14
N LYS A 75 2.12 6.31 -0.55
CA LYS A 75 1.46 6.48 0.76
C LYS A 75 0.01 5.99 0.75
N LEU A 76 -0.78 6.39 -0.24
CA LEU A 76 -2.17 5.94 -0.36
C LEU A 76 -2.27 4.42 -0.57
N LEU A 77 -1.42 3.85 -1.42
CA LEU A 77 -1.39 2.42 -1.70
C LEU A 77 -1.02 1.60 -0.46
N THR A 78 -0.01 2.04 0.28
CA THR A 78 0.56 1.28 1.40
C THR A 78 -0.19 1.55 2.71
N GLU A 79 -0.20 2.78 3.18
CA GLU A 79 -0.82 3.17 4.45
C GLU A 79 -2.35 3.27 4.35
N GLY A 80 -2.87 3.69 3.19
CA GLY A 80 -4.32 3.85 2.99
C GLY A 80 -5.02 2.53 2.61
N TRP A 81 -4.46 1.77 1.69
CA TRP A 81 -5.07 0.55 1.15
C TRP A 81 -4.41 -0.75 1.62
N GLY A 82 -3.29 -0.69 2.34
CA GLY A 82 -2.63 -1.88 2.88
C GLY A 82 -1.89 -2.71 1.83
N ASN A 83 -1.50 -2.12 0.69
CA ASN A 83 -0.67 -2.82 -0.30
C ASN A 83 0.81 -2.85 0.14
N PRO A 84 1.59 -3.84 -0.33
CA PRO A 84 3.04 -3.86 -0.11
C PRO A 84 3.74 -2.64 -0.74
N PRO A 85 4.86 -2.17 -0.17
CA PRO A 85 5.66 -1.08 -0.75
C PRO A 85 6.44 -1.54 -1.99
N GLY A 86 6.97 -0.59 -2.77
CA GLY A 86 7.86 -0.87 -3.90
C GLY A 86 7.26 -0.70 -5.30
N PHE A 87 6.03 -0.20 -5.41
CA PHE A 87 5.44 0.14 -6.70
C PHE A 87 6.11 1.38 -7.30
N THR A 88 6.84 1.22 -8.41
CA THR A 88 7.36 2.35 -9.18
C THR A 88 6.24 2.94 -10.04
N THR A 89 5.73 4.10 -9.64
CA THR A 89 4.61 4.77 -10.33
C THR A 89 5.02 6.18 -10.77
N LEU A 90 4.36 6.67 -11.82
CA LEU A 90 4.37 8.08 -12.22
C LEU A 90 3.33 8.90 -11.46
N GLY A 91 2.55 8.29 -10.57
CA GLY A 91 1.50 8.90 -9.77
C GLY A 91 0.16 8.19 -9.92
N MET A 92 -0.89 8.78 -9.37
CA MET A 92 -2.25 8.22 -9.37
C MET A 92 -3.29 9.31 -9.61
N ILE A 93 -4.33 8.99 -10.39
CA ILE A 93 -5.51 9.83 -10.54
C ILE A 93 -6.61 9.29 -9.63
N VAL A 94 -7.25 10.15 -8.85
CA VAL A 94 -8.31 9.80 -7.91
C VAL A 94 -9.54 10.68 -8.16
N PRO A 95 -10.76 10.14 -8.12
CA PRO A 95 -11.98 10.95 -8.25
C PRO A 95 -12.18 11.86 -7.04
N SER A 96 -12.56 13.11 -7.28
CA SER A 96 -12.85 14.10 -6.23
C SER A 96 -14.18 13.85 -5.52
N ALA A 97 -15.11 13.12 -6.16
CA ALA A 97 -16.47 12.89 -5.65
C ALA A 97 -16.56 11.80 -4.57
N VAL A 98 -15.59 10.89 -4.50
CA VAL A 98 -15.55 9.78 -3.54
C VAL A 98 -14.24 9.80 -2.76
N SER A 99 -14.31 9.54 -1.46
CA SER A 99 -13.08 9.41 -0.66
C SER A 99 -12.34 8.12 -1.08
N PRO A 100 -11.03 8.17 -1.35
CA PRO A 100 -10.28 6.97 -1.71
C PRO A 100 -10.18 5.96 -0.57
N LEU A 101 -10.48 6.36 0.67
CA LEU A 101 -10.54 5.45 1.83
C LEU A 101 -11.95 4.87 2.07
N SER A 102 -12.94 5.30 1.30
CA SER A 102 -14.29 4.72 1.36
C SER A 102 -14.35 3.37 0.64
N ALA A 103 -15.40 2.59 0.90
CA ALA A 103 -15.61 1.31 0.21
C ALA A 103 -15.81 1.46 -1.32
N GLU A 104 -16.22 2.63 -1.78
CA GLU A 104 -16.40 2.98 -3.20
C GLU A 104 -15.16 3.69 -3.78
N GLY A 105 -14.12 3.88 -2.96
CA GLY A 105 -12.89 4.54 -3.34
C GLY A 105 -12.12 3.75 -4.40
N TRP A 106 -11.70 4.44 -5.45
CA TRP A 106 -10.86 3.87 -6.50
C TRP A 106 -9.86 4.92 -7.00
N GLY A 107 -8.82 4.44 -7.70
CA GLY A 107 -7.82 5.30 -8.30
C GLY A 107 -7.12 4.61 -9.47
N VAL A 108 -6.62 5.40 -10.40
CA VAL A 108 -5.87 4.92 -11.58
C VAL A 108 -4.40 5.17 -11.34
N ILE A 109 -3.61 4.09 -11.25
CA ILE A 109 -2.16 4.19 -11.15
C ILE A 109 -1.59 4.42 -12.55
N ILE A 110 -0.72 5.40 -12.68
CA ILE A 110 0.03 5.65 -13.90
C ILE A 110 1.42 5.06 -13.70
N SER A 111 1.85 4.19 -14.60
CA SER A 111 3.19 3.62 -14.60
C SER A 111 3.80 3.68 -15.99
N TYR A 112 5.11 3.85 -16.06
CA TYR A 112 5.86 3.75 -17.31
C TYR A 112 6.81 2.58 -17.23
N LYS A 113 6.72 1.67 -18.20
CA LYS A 113 7.71 0.63 -18.44
C LYS A 113 8.31 0.91 -19.81
N ASN A 114 9.63 1.06 -19.85
CA ASN A 114 10.38 1.26 -21.10
C ASN A 114 10.61 -0.07 -21.83
N ASP A 115 9.60 -0.95 -21.85
CA ASP A 115 9.69 -2.25 -22.50
C ASP A 115 9.25 -2.08 -23.96
N GLY A 116 10.24 -2.26 -24.83
CA GLY A 116 10.21 -2.48 -26.28
C GLY A 116 8.93 -2.18 -27.06
N HIS A 117 9.07 -1.28 -28.03
CA HIS A 117 8.21 -1.14 -29.21
C HIS A 117 7.65 -2.50 -29.69
N ILE A 118 6.34 -2.70 -29.54
CA ILE A 118 5.62 -3.80 -30.18
C ILE A 118 5.36 -3.32 -31.61
N SER A 119 5.97 -3.98 -32.60
CA SER A 119 5.67 -3.67 -34.00
C SER A 119 4.21 -4.05 -34.31
N ASP A 120 3.56 -3.36 -35.25
CA ASP A 120 2.18 -3.67 -35.64
C ASP A 120 2.02 -5.15 -36.06
N ASP A 121 3.08 -5.72 -36.67
CA ASP A 121 3.16 -7.12 -37.08
C ASP A 121 3.28 -8.10 -35.90
N ASP A 122 3.87 -7.67 -34.78
CA ASP A 122 3.98 -8.47 -33.55
C ASP A 122 2.69 -8.39 -32.74
N ALA A 123 2.04 -7.21 -32.67
CA ALA A 123 0.77 -7.01 -31.99
C ALA A 123 -0.33 -7.92 -32.57
N ALA A 124 -0.35 -8.12 -33.89
CA ALA A 124 -1.29 -8.99 -34.59
C ALA A 124 -0.99 -10.50 -34.41
N LYS A 125 0.20 -10.87 -33.92
CA LYS A 125 0.64 -12.26 -33.73
C LYS A 125 0.69 -12.70 -32.28
N ILE A 126 0.34 -11.82 -31.33
CA ILE A 126 0.32 -12.17 -29.91
C ILE A 126 -0.71 -13.28 -29.69
N ASP A 127 -0.26 -14.41 -29.16
CA ASP A 127 -1.16 -15.43 -28.63
C ASP A 127 -1.65 -14.97 -27.25
N TYR A 128 -2.87 -14.44 -27.23
CA TYR A 128 -3.48 -13.92 -26.01
C TYR A 128 -3.85 -15.01 -24.99
N GLN A 129 -3.86 -16.30 -25.37
CA GLN A 129 -4.00 -17.40 -24.42
C GLN A 129 -2.67 -17.67 -23.71
N ASP A 130 -1.56 -17.67 -24.46
CA ASP A 130 -0.23 -17.82 -23.87
C ASP A 130 0.14 -16.60 -23.02
N LEU A 131 -0.22 -15.39 -23.44
CA LEU A 131 -0.05 -14.18 -22.63
C LEU A 131 -0.82 -14.28 -21.31
N LEU A 132 -2.08 -14.71 -21.37
CA LEU A 132 -2.89 -14.91 -20.16
C LEU A 132 -2.24 -15.91 -19.22
N LYS A 133 -1.73 -17.02 -19.75
CA LYS A 133 -1.05 -18.04 -18.97
C LYS A 133 0.22 -17.52 -18.30
N GLN A 134 1.05 -16.77 -19.02
CA GLN A 134 2.24 -16.12 -18.46
C GLN A 134 1.87 -15.14 -17.34
N MET A 135 0.80 -14.36 -17.52
CA MET A 135 0.30 -13.47 -16.47
C MET A 135 -0.18 -14.25 -15.24
N GLN A 136 -0.88 -15.38 -15.42
CA GLN A 136 -1.30 -16.25 -14.31
C GLN A 136 -0.12 -16.86 -13.56
N GLU A 137 0.94 -17.25 -14.26
CA GLU A 137 2.17 -17.79 -13.65
C GLU A 137 2.92 -16.71 -12.87
N ALA A 138 3.01 -15.49 -13.40
CA ALA A 138 3.57 -14.34 -12.68
C ALA A 138 2.77 -14.00 -11.43
N ASP A 139 1.43 -14.01 -11.52
CA ASP A 139 0.53 -13.80 -10.39
C ASP A 139 0.75 -14.85 -9.28
N GLU A 140 0.94 -16.12 -9.62
CA GLU A 140 1.24 -17.17 -8.63
C GLU A 140 2.56 -16.92 -7.90
N GLU A 141 3.58 -16.40 -8.59
CA GLU A 141 4.86 -16.05 -7.97
C GLU A 141 4.75 -14.83 -7.06
N ASP A 142 4.09 -13.76 -7.53
CA ASP A 142 3.83 -12.57 -6.74
C ASP A 142 2.97 -12.89 -5.50
N ASN A 143 2.05 -13.85 -5.62
CA ASN A 143 1.23 -14.31 -4.50
C ASN A 143 2.03 -15.03 -3.43
N LYS A 144 3.12 -15.74 -3.77
CA LYS A 144 4.01 -16.34 -2.76
C LYS A 144 4.65 -15.25 -1.92
N GLN A 145 5.19 -14.21 -2.57
CA GLN A 145 5.80 -13.08 -1.88
C GLN A 145 4.77 -12.31 -1.03
N ARG A 146 3.56 -12.10 -1.56
CA ARG A 146 2.43 -11.51 -0.80
C ARG A 146 2.11 -12.32 0.45
N GLN A 147 1.97 -13.64 0.33
CA GLN A 147 1.66 -14.53 1.45
C GLN A 147 2.78 -14.56 2.49
N GLU A 148 4.05 -14.59 2.08
CA GLU A 148 5.21 -14.50 2.97
C GLU A 148 5.21 -13.20 3.77
N GLN A 149 4.73 -12.11 3.17
CA GLN A 149 4.60 -10.81 3.80
C GLN A 149 3.26 -10.61 4.54
N GLY A 150 2.40 -11.64 4.62
CA GLY A 150 1.13 -11.62 5.34
C GLY A 150 -0.05 -11.01 4.57
N TYR A 151 0.10 -10.73 3.28
CA TYR A 151 -0.96 -10.22 2.42
C TYR A 151 -1.81 -11.34 1.78
N GLY A 152 -3.05 -11.01 1.45
CA GLY A 152 -3.93 -11.91 0.71
C GLY A 152 -3.45 -12.15 -0.73
N ALA A 153 -3.64 -13.37 -1.22
CA ALA A 153 -3.35 -13.70 -2.62
C ALA A 153 -4.46 -13.18 -3.54
N ILE A 154 -4.09 -12.79 -4.75
CA ILE A 154 -4.98 -12.35 -5.83
C ILE A 154 -4.76 -13.26 -7.03
N HIS A 155 -5.78 -13.96 -7.49
CA HIS A 155 -5.66 -14.83 -8.67
C HIS A 155 -6.34 -14.20 -9.89
N LEU A 156 -5.59 -14.07 -10.98
CA LEU A 156 -6.13 -13.75 -12.29
C LEU A 156 -6.88 -14.95 -12.88
N LEU A 157 -8.17 -14.74 -13.13
CA LEU A 157 -9.07 -15.78 -13.63
C LEU A 157 -9.10 -15.87 -15.16
N GLY A 158 -8.95 -14.74 -15.84
CA GLY A 158 -9.10 -14.66 -17.30
C GLY A 158 -9.22 -13.23 -17.80
N TRP A 159 -9.47 -13.08 -19.09
CA TRP A 159 -9.82 -11.79 -19.68
C TRP A 159 -11.25 -11.39 -19.30
N ALA A 160 -11.42 -10.17 -18.78
CA ALA A 160 -12.72 -9.51 -18.66
C ALA A 160 -13.11 -8.84 -20.00
N GLU A 161 -12.13 -8.28 -20.71
CA GLU A 161 -12.26 -7.78 -22.08
C GLU A 161 -11.13 -8.37 -22.91
N GLN A 162 -11.48 -8.94 -24.06
CA GLN A 162 -10.50 -9.57 -24.93
C GLN A 162 -9.51 -8.54 -25.45
N PRO A 163 -8.20 -8.87 -25.49
CA PRO A 163 -7.21 -7.96 -26.04
C PRO A 163 -7.55 -7.56 -27.48
N SER A 164 -7.53 -6.26 -27.76
CA SER A 164 -7.71 -5.71 -29.10
C SER A 164 -6.68 -4.63 -29.40
N TYR A 165 -6.19 -4.61 -30.64
CA TYR A 165 -5.22 -3.63 -31.09
C TYR A 165 -5.87 -2.65 -32.07
N ASP A 166 -5.74 -1.36 -31.80
CA ASP A 166 -6.09 -0.28 -32.72
C ASP A 166 -4.82 0.24 -33.40
N ALA A 167 -4.66 -0.13 -34.66
CA ALA A 167 -3.52 0.25 -35.49
C ALA A 167 -3.49 1.74 -35.86
N GLN A 168 -4.60 2.48 -35.78
CA GLN A 168 -4.59 3.92 -36.09
C GLN A 168 -4.02 4.73 -34.93
N SER A 169 -4.32 4.30 -33.69
CA SER A 169 -3.86 4.99 -32.48
C SER A 169 -2.65 4.31 -31.83
N HIS A 170 -2.19 3.17 -32.35
CA HIS A 170 -1.16 2.31 -31.79
C HIS A 170 -1.44 1.97 -30.32
N LYS A 171 -2.70 1.64 -30.02
CA LYS A 171 -3.17 1.34 -28.66
C LYS A 171 -3.68 -0.08 -28.59
N MET A 172 -3.42 -0.72 -27.47
CA MET A 172 -3.95 -2.03 -27.17
C MET A 172 -4.84 -1.94 -25.93
N TYR A 173 -6.02 -2.52 -26.01
CA TYR A 173 -7.03 -2.50 -24.96
C TYR A 173 -7.25 -3.92 -24.46
N TRP A 174 -7.19 -4.13 -23.15
CA TRP A 174 -7.58 -5.38 -22.51
C TRP A 174 -8.00 -5.12 -21.07
N ALA A 175 -8.78 -6.04 -20.51
CA ALA A 175 -9.08 -6.06 -19.09
C ALA A 175 -9.01 -7.49 -18.58
N VAL A 176 -8.57 -7.69 -17.34
CA VAL A 176 -8.49 -9.00 -16.70
C VAL A 176 -9.47 -9.08 -15.54
N ASN A 177 -10.04 -10.26 -15.33
CA ASN A 177 -10.85 -10.56 -14.15
C ASN A 177 -9.94 -11.19 -13.09
N SER A 178 -9.87 -10.60 -11.91
CA SER A 178 -9.11 -11.14 -10.79
C SER A 178 -10.02 -11.33 -9.57
N ARG A 179 -9.66 -12.28 -8.71
CA ARG A 179 -10.35 -12.47 -7.43
C ARG A 179 -9.35 -12.54 -6.28
N PRO A 180 -9.64 -11.87 -5.15
CA PRO A 180 -8.94 -12.16 -3.91
C PRO A 180 -9.22 -13.61 -3.52
N LYS A 181 -8.19 -14.36 -3.15
CA LYS A 181 -8.37 -15.62 -2.45
C LYS A 181 -8.77 -15.29 -1.02
N ALA A 182 -9.98 -15.69 -0.63
CA ALA A 182 -10.38 -15.60 0.76
C ALA A 182 -9.34 -16.31 1.64
N PRO A 183 -8.93 -15.74 2.78
CA PRO A 183 -8.07 -16.46 3.72
C PRO A 183 -8.75 -17.78 4.05
N ARG A 184 -8.01 -18.88 3.96
CA ARG A 184 -8.51 -20.22 4.29
C ARG A 184 -9.07 -20.13 5.70
N ALA A 185 -10.39 -20.27 5.86
CA ALA A 185 -11.01 -20.29 7.19
C ALA A 185 -10.29 -21.36 8.00
N THR A 186 -9.61 -20.95 9.07
CA THR A 186 -9.02 -21.88 10.01
C THR A 186 -10.14 -22.73 10.59
N PRO A 187 -10.03 -24.07 10.55
CA PRO A 187 -11.05 -24.98 11.07
C PRO A 187 -11.23 -24.85 12.58
#